data_AF-A0A965R6M5-F1
#
_entry.id   AF-A0A965R6M5-F1
#
_cell.length_a   1.000
_cell.length_b   1.000
_cell.length_c   1.000
_cell.angle_alpha   90.00
_cell.angle_beta   90.00
_cell.angle_gamma   90.00
#
_symmetry.space_group_name_H-M   'P 1'
#
loop_
_entity.id
_entity.type
_entity.pdbx_description
1 polymer ?
#
loop_
_entity_poly.entity_id
_entity_poly.type
_entity_poly.pdbx_seq_one_letter_code
_entity_poly.pdbx_strand_id
1 'polypeptide(L)'
;MNPSDIRQFVRTVSRQGKLAGVIVDYLQLLSSKSKMERHNQVAEFSRQLKILANDFRVPVIALSQLNRNVERTADAVPRLSDLRESGAIEQDADVVILLRREGFFPHEELIMDVAKNRHGETGEIRLHWDGRYSRAVSQ
;
A
#
# COMPACT_ATOMS: atom_id res chain seq x y z
N MET A 1 10.05 -3.34 13.67
CA MET A 1 8.84 -2.81 14.34
C MET A 1 7.72 -3.79 14.05
N ASN A 2 7.02 -4.27 15.08
CA ASN A 2 5.86 -5.15 14.91
C ASN A 2 4.57 -4.31 14.94
N PRO A 3 3.41 -4.82 14.48
CA PRO A 3 2.19 -4.02 14.44
C PRO A 3 1.63 -3.63 15.82
N SER A 4 2.01 -4.34 16.90
CA SER A 4 1.65 -3.93 18.26
C SER A 4 2.39 -2.66 18.68
N ASP A 5 3.64 -2.47 18.23
CA ASP A 5 4.40 -1.24 18.43
C ASP A 5 3.71 -0.06 17.71
N ILE A 6 3.26 -0.28 16.46
CA ILE A 6 2.49 0.71 15.69
C ILE A 6 1.21 1.10 16.45
N ARG A 7 0.47 0.10 16.93
CA ARG A 7 -0.75 0.34 17.72
C ARG A 7 -0.49 1.14 18.99
N GLN A 8 0.60 0.86 19.69
CA GLN A 8 0.98 1.61 20.88
C GLN A 8 1.34 3.06 20.53
N PHE A 9 2.10 3.27 19.46
CA PHE A 9 2.42 4.61 18.97
C PHE A 9 1.17 5.40 18.60
N VAL A 10 0.28 4.81 17.79
CA VAL A 10 -1.00 5.40 17.39
C VAL A 10 -1.86 5.79 18.59
N ARG A 11 -1.94 4.91 19.61
CA ARG A 11 -2.66 5.20 20.86
C ARG A 11 -2.06 6.37 21.64
N THR A 12 -0.73 6.47 21.67
CA THR A 12 -0.05 7.57 22.36
C THR A 12 -0.31 8.90 21.66
N VAL A 13 -0.19 8.92 20.33
CA VAL A 13 -0.43 10.13 19.52
C VAL A 13 -1.89 10.55 19.57
N SER A 14 -2.84 9.62 19.52
CA SER A 14 -4.28 9.96 19.57
C SER A 14 -4.73 10.56 20.91
N ARG A 15 -3.95 10.42 21.98
CA ARG A 15 -4.18 11.09 23.27
C ARG A 15 -3.73 12.55 23.26
N GLN A 16 -2.81 12.92 22.37
CA GLN A 16 -2.29 14.28 22.26
C GLN A 16 -3.16 15.17 21.36
N GLY A 17 -4.04 14.58 20.56
CA GLY A 17 -4.94 15.31 19.67
C GLY A 17 -5.64 14.40 18.67
N LYS A 18 -6.38 15.03 17.74
CA LYS A 18 -7.10 14.31 16.68
C LYS A 18 -6.09 13.74 15.68
N LEU A 19 -6.00 12.41 15.63
CA LEU A 19 -5.22 11.70 14.63
C LEU A 19 -5.96 11.73 13.28
N ALA A 20 -5.28 12.15 12.21
CA ALA A 20 -5.85 12.24 10.86
C ALA A 20 -5.74 10.93 10.06
N GLY A 21 -4.71 10.12 10.33
CA GLY A 21 -4.41 8.91 9.57
C GLY A 21 -3.10 8.28 9.99
N VAL A 22 -2.82 7.10 9.46
CA VAL A 22 -1.56 6.37 9.67
C VAL A 22 -0.98 5.98 8.32
N ILE A 23 0.31 6.22 8.13
CA ILE A 23 1.07 5.78 6.95
C ILE A 23 2.13 4.79 7.41
N VAL A 24 2.20 3.63 6.76
CA VAL A 24 3.20 2.59 7.00
C VAL A 24 4.01 2.37 5.74
N ASP A 25 5.28 2.78 5.77
CA ASP A 25 6.25 2.60 4.68
C ASP A 25 7.38 1.66 5.14
N TYR A 26 7.37 0.38 4.77
CA TYR A 26 6.38 -0.41 4.02
C TYR A 26 6.16 -1.77 4.70
N LEU A 27 5.11 -2.51 4.34
CA LEU A 27 4.66 -3.74 5.03
C LEU A 27 5.78 -4.78 5.22
N GLN A 28 6.63 -4.95 4.22
CA GLN A 28 7.68 -5.96 4.21
C GLN A 28 8.85 -5.62 5.17
N LEU A 29 8.91 -4.41 5.76
CA LEU A 29 9.85 -4.08 6.85
C LEU A 29 9.29 -4.39 8.25
N LEU A 30 7.99 -4.66 8.36
CA LEU A 30 7.42 -5.10 9.63
C LEU A 30 7.92 -6.50 9.96
N SER A 31 8.19 -6.73 11.25
CA SER A 31 8.73 -7.99 11.75
C SER A 31 7.84 -8.58 12.84
N SER A 32 7.77 -9.91 12.88
CA SER A 32 7.11 -10.68 13.93
C SER A 32 8.10 -11.65 14.55
N LYS A 33 7.89 -12.01 15.82
CA LYS A 33 8.62 -13.11 16.46
C LYS A 33 8.15 -14.49 15.97
N SER A 34 7.10 -14.52 15.15
CA SER A 34 6.55 -15.73 14.57
C SER A 34 7.55 -16.42 13.63
N LYS A 35 7.61 -17.75 13.70
CA LYS A 35 8.36 -18.60 12.75
C LYS A 35 7.58 -18.89 11.46
N MET A 36 6.43 -18.25 11.27
CA MET A 36 5.64 -18.40 10.05
C MET A 36 6.41 -17.93 8.82
N GLU A 37 6.09 -18.54 7.69
CA GLU A 37 6.52 -18.09 6.37
C GLU A 37 6.23 -16.60 6.15
N ARG A 38 7.10 -15.92 5.39
CA ARG A 38 7.04 -14.46 5.21
C ARG A 38 5.68 -13.99 4.71
N HIS A 39 5.07 -14.72 3.78
CA HIS A 39 3.75 -14.42 3.23
C HIS A 39 2.66 -14.38 4.31
N ASN A 40 2.66 -15.35 5.22
CA ASN A 40 1.69 -15.43 6.31
C ASN A 40 1.90 -14.30 7.32
N GLN A 41 3.14 -13.86 7.54
CA GLN A 41 3.40 -12.69 8.37
C GLN A 41 2.83 -11.41 7.74
N VAL A 42 3.02 -11.21 6.42
CA VAL A 42 2.46 -10.04 5.72
C VAL A 42 0.93 -10.05 5.77
N ALA A 43 0.31 -11.23 5.58
CA ALA A 43 -1.12 -11.41 5.74
C ALA A 43 -1.61 -11.04 7.16
N GLU A 44 -0.88 -11.47 8.19
CA GLU A 44 -1.18 -11.09 9.58
C GLU A 44 -1.09 -9.58 9.80
N PHE A 45 -0.05 -8.94 9.25
CA PHE A 45 0.17 -7.50 9.39
C PHE A 45 -0.94 -6.69 8.71
N SER A 46 -1.32 -7.06 7.49
CA SER A 46 -2.45 -6.48 6.78
C SER A 46 -3.72 -6.49 7.62
N ARG A 47 -4.08 -7.66 8.17
CA ARG A 47 -5.26 -7.81 9.03
C ARG A 47 -5.16 -6.95 10.29
N GLN A 48 -4.01 -6.91 10.94
CA GLN A 48 -3.80 -6.10 12.14
C GLN A 48 -3.92 -4.60 11.86
N LEU A 49 -3.46 -4.13 10.68
CA LEU A 49 -3.63 -2.75 10.25
C LEU A 49 -5.08 -2.42 9.91
N LYS A 50 -5.85 -3.34 9.30
CA LYS A 50 -7.29 -3.15 9.09
C LYS A 50 -8.04 -3.02 10.42
N ILE A 51 -7.71 -3.86 11.41
CA ILE A 51 -8.29 -3.76 12.75
C ILE A 51 -7.90 -2.43 13.40
N LEU A 52 -6.64 -2.00 13.27
CA LEU A 52 -6.18 -0.69 13.76
C LEU A 52 -6.99 0.47 13.14
N ALA A 53 -7.21 0.45 11.82
CA ALA A 53 -8.00 1.46 11.12
C ALA A 53 -9.42 1.56 11.70
N ASN A 54 -10.07 0.42 11.94
CA ASN A 54 -11.41 0.34 12.50
C ASN A 54 -11.46 0.82 13.96
N ASP A 55 -10.49 0.40 14.79
CA ASP A 55 -10.44 0.74 16.21
C ASP A 55 -10.27 2.24 16.44
N PHE A 56 -9.39 2.87 15.65
CA PHE A 56 -9.09 4.29 15.77
C PHE A 56 -9.95 5.17 14.86
N ARG A 57 -10.74 4.57 13.96
CA ARG A 57 -11.58 5.25 12.97
C ARG A 57 -10.81 6.29 12.14
N VAL A 58 -9.61 5.90 11.71
CA VAL A 58 -8.74 6.72 10.84
C VAL A 58 -8.30 5.92 9.62
N PRO A 59 -8.07 6.58 8.47
CA PRO A 59 -7.49 5.90 7.31
C PRO A 59 -6.08 5.39 7.62
N VAL A 60 -5.79 4.18 7.16
CA VAL A 60 -4.46 3.56 7.22
C VAL A 60 -4.00 3.29 5.80
N ILE A 61 -2.89 3.90 5.41
CA ILE A 61 -2.23 3.67 4.11
C ILE A 61 -0.98 2.85 4.37
N ALA A 62 -0.87 1.69 3.74
CA ALA A 62 0.31 0.84 3.84
C ALA A 62 0.92 0.65 2.46
N LEU A 63 2.21 0.93 2.33
CA LEU A 63 2.96 0.65 1.12
C LEU A 63 3.32 -0.84 1.09
N SER A 64 3.25 -1.44 -0.08
CA SER A 64 3.66 -2.82 -0.32
C SER A 64 4.53 -2.89 -1.56
N GLN A 65 5.59 -3.68 -1.49
CA GLN A 65 6.37 -4.04 -2.67
C GLN A 65 5.71 -5.19 -3.42
N LEU A 66 5.70 -5.11 -4.75
CA LEU A 66 5.26 -6.18 -5.63
C LEU A 66 6.37 -7.23 -5.79
N ASN A 67 5.99 -8.45 -6.20
CA ASN A 67 6.97 -9.44 -6.62
C ASN A 67 7.69 -8.95 -7.90
N ARG A 68 9.01 -9.16 -7.99
CA ARG A 68 9.85 -8.84 -9.16
C ARG A 68 9.39 -9.51 -10.45
N ASN A 69 8.56 -10.55 -10.37
CA ASN A 69 7.96 -11.21 -11.53
C ASN A 69 7.14 -10.26 -12.41
N VAL A 70 6.65 -9.14 -11.87
CA VAL A 70 5.96 -8.10 -12.66
C VAL A 70 6.83 -7.57 -13.80
N GLU A 71 8.15 -7.46 -13.61
CA GLU A 71 9.09 -6.97 -14.62
C GLU A 71 9.31 -7.98 -15.76
N ARG A 72 8.87 -9.23 -15.58
CA ARG A 72 9.02 -10.30 -16.58
C ARG A 72 7.81 -10.40 -17.51
N THR A 73 6.72 -9.68 -17.23
CA THR A 73 5.56 -9.69 -18.12
C THR A 73 5.83 -8.82 -19.35
N ALA A 74 5.24 -9.17 -20.49
CA ALA A 74 5.48 -8.46 -21.75
C ALA A 74 5.05 -6.98 -21.71
N ASP A 75 4.11 -6.65 -20.83
CA ASP A 75 3.54 -5.31 -20.63
C ASP A 75 4.10 -4.59 -19.38
N ALA A 76 4.78 -5.30 -18.48
CA ALA A 76 5.24 -4.80 -17.18
C ALA A 76 4.18 -4.03 -16.37
N VAL A 77 2.89 -4.36 -16.56
CA VAL A 77 1.77 -3.72 -15.88
C VAL A 77 1.50 -4.44 -14.55
N PRO A 78 1.61 -3.77 -13.39
CA PRO A 78 1.21 -4.31 -12.10
C PRO A 78 -0.25 -4.76 -12.06
N ARG A 79 -0.50 -5.90 -11.43
CA ARG A 79 -1.84 -6.47 -11.24
C ARG A 79 -2.01 -6.90 -9.79
N LEU A 80 -3.27 -7.09 -9.35
CA LEU A 80 -3.56 -7.65 -8.02
C LEU A 80 -2.87 -9.01 -7.81
N SER A 81 -2.72 -9.80 -8.87
CA SER A 81 -2.00 -11.07 -8.83
C SER A 81 -0.52 -10.94 -8.48
N ASP A 82 0.07 -9.75 -8.57
CA ASP A 82 1.47 -9.52 -8.19
C ASP A 82 1.62 -9.26 -6.68
N LEU A 83 0.50 -9.03 -5.98
CA LEU A 83 0.38 -9.08 -4.53
C LEU A 83 0.10 -10.51 -4.03
N ARG A 84 -0.06 -11.52 -4.92
CA ARG A 84 -0.67 -12.83 -4.64
C ARG A 84 0.09 -13.73 -3.67
N GLU A 85 1.38 -13.50 -3.43
CA GLU A 85 2.05 -14.08 -2.25
C GLU A 85 1.45 -13.55 -0.93
N SER A 86 0.44 -12.70 -0.97
CA SER A 86 -0.26 -12.16 0.18
C SER A 86 -1.72 -11.89 -0.18
N GLY A 87 -2.44 -12.89 -0.69
CA GLY A 87 -3.88 -12.77 -1.03
C GLY A 87 -4.77 -12.22 0.10
N ALA A 88 -4.32 -12.29 1.35
CA ALA A 88 -4.95 -11.61 2.48
C ALA A 88 -4.93 -10.07 2.37
N ILE A 89 -3.87 -9.46 1.82
CA ILE A 89 -3.80 -8.02 1.57
C ILE A 89 -4.96 -7.60 0.67
N GLU A 90 -5.14 -8.33 -0.43
CA GLU A 90 -6.22 -8.04 -1.37
C GLU A 90 -7.58 -8.14 -0.67
N GLN A 91 -7.81 -9.14 0.18
CA GLN A 91 -9.08 -9.30 0.88
C GLN A 91 -9.33 -8.23 1.95
N ASP A 92 -8.32 -7.93 2.76
CA ASP A 92 -8.39 -7.02 3.90
C ASP A 92 -8.50 -5.54 3.47
N ALA A 93 -7.80 -5.15 2.41
CA ALA A 93 -7.76 -3.77 1.95
C ALA A 93 -9.13 -3.32 1.44
N ASP A 94 -9.54 -2.09 1.77
CA ASP A 94 -10.73 -1.48 1.18
C ASP A 94 -10.43 -0.96 -0.24
N VAL A 95 -9.23 -0.42 -0.43
CA VAL A 95 -8.73 0.11 -1.71
C VAL A 95 -7.33 -0.44 -1.96
N VAL A 96 -7.05 -0.86 -3.19
CA VAL A 96 -5.70 -1.20 -3.65
C VAL A 96 -5.36 -0.28 -4.81
N ILE A 97 -4.24 0.41 -4.69
CA ILE A 97 -3.71 1.31 -5.70
C ILE A 97 -2.36 0.75 -6.17
N LEU A 98 -2.24 0.53 -7.47
CA LEU A 98 -1.02 0.09 -8.12
C LEU A 98 -0.40 1.28 -8.87
N LEU A 99 0.92 1.41 -8.77
CA LEU A 99 1.66 2.52 -9.38
C LEU A 99 2.59 1.99 -10.44
N ARG A 100 2.59 2.63 -11.61
CA ARG A 100 3.54 2.36 -12.69
C ARG A 100 3.92 3.66 -13.40
N ARG A 101 5.15 3.73 -13.90
CA ARG A 101 5.62 4.85 -14.72
C ARG A 101 5.58 4.46 -16.18
N GLU A 102 5.09 5.36 -17.02
CA GLU A 102 5.10 5.25 -18.47
C GLU A 102 5.80 6.44 -19.11
N GLY A 103 6.22 6.26 -20.36
CA GLY A 103 6.90 7.29 -21.14
C GLY A 103 8.40 7.35 -20.87
N PHE A 104 9.02 8.37 -21.45
CA PHE A 104 10.46 8.61 -21.36
C PHE A 104 10.69 10.09 -21.09
N PHE A 105 11.77 10.41 -20.40
CA PHE A 105 12.17 11.80 -20.15
C PHE A 105 12.18 12.61 -21.47
N PRO A 106 11.56 13.81 -21.51
CA PRO A 106 10.99 14.58 -20.39
C PRO A 106 9.49 14.33 -20.13
N HIS A 107 8.83 13.46 -20.87
CA HIS A 107 7.40 13.19 -20.80
C HIS A 107 7.14 11.85 -20.08
N GLU A 108 7.29 11.86 -18.76
CA GLU A 108 6.94 10.72 -17.90
C GLU A 108 5.55 10.91 -17.30
N GLU A 109 4.75 9.84 -17.33
CA GLU A 109 3.47 9.77 -16.63
C GLU A 109 3.58 8.81 -15.44
N LEU A 110 2.94 9.18 -14.33
CA LEU A 110 2.63 8.25 -13.25
C LEU A 110 1.20 7.79 -13.43
N ILE A 111 1.03 6.50 -13.73
CA ILE A 111 -0.28 5.86 -13.78
C ILE A 111 -0.59 5.30 -12.40
N MET A 112 -1.72 5.73 -11.85
CA MET A 112 -2.28 5.27 -10.60
C MET A 112 -3.52 4.43 -10.90
N ASP A 113 -3.39 3.11 -10.85
CA ASP A 113 -4.48 2.17 -11.09
C ASP A 113 -5.18 1.80 -9.78
N VAL A 114 -6.43 2.21 -9.64
CA VAL A 114 -7.32 1.79 -8.55
C VAL A 114 -7.83 0.38 -8.87
N ALA A 115 -6.96 -0.61 -8.67
CA ALA A 115 -7.21 -2.01 -9.01
C ALA A 115 -8.30 -2.67 -8.13
N LYS A 116 -8.54 -2.12 -6.93
CA LYS A 116 -9.65 -2.52 -6.06
C LYS A 116 -10.25 -1.30 -5.38
N ASN A 117 -11.58 -1.23 -5.34
CA ASN A 117 -12.32 -0.28 -4.52
C ASN A 117 -13.59 -0.94 -3.96
N ARG A 118 -13.64 -1.20 -2.65
CA ARG A 118 -14.78 -1.86 -1.99
C ARG A 118 -16.06 -1.02 -2.03
N HIS A 119 -15.94 0.30 -2.19
CA HIS A 119 -17.03 1.26 -2.02
C HIS A 119 -17.21 2.21 -3.22
N GLY A 120 -16.65 1.86 -4.38
CA GLY A 120 -16.73 2.71 -5.56
C GLY A 120 -16.10 2.07 -6.79
N GLU A 121 -15.82 2.90 -7.78
CA GLU A 121 -15.29 2.45 -9.06
C GLU A 121 -13.78 2.19 -9.00
N THR A 122 -13.35 1.28 -9.87
CA THR A 122 -11.96 1.02 -10.22
C THR A 122 -11.59 1.80 -11.48
N GLY A 123 -10.31 2.07 -11.70
CA GLY A 123 -9.86 2.71 -12.92
C GLY A 123 -8.49 3.34 -12.81
N GLU A 124 -7.96 3.76 -13.95
CA GLU A 124 -6.67 4.42 -14.04
C GLU A 124 -6.80 5.94 -13.93
N ILE A 125 -5.94 6.54 -13.12
CA ILE A 125 -5.74 7.98 -13.04
C ILE A 125 -4.34 8.28 -13.56
N ARG A 126 -4.25 9.15 -14.58
CA ARG A 126 -2.97 9.57 -15.16
C ARG A 126 -2.52 10.88 -14.54
N LEU A 127 -1.28 10.90 -14.08
CA LEU A 127 -0.64 12.07 -13.47
C LEU A 127 0.65 12.40 -14.24
N HIS A 128 0.99 13.68 -14.34
CA HIS A 128 2.29 14.09 -14.84
C HIS A 128 3.37 13.78 -13.79
N TRP A 129 4.47 13.14 -14.19
CA TRP A 129 5.60 12.83 -13.32
C TRP A 129 6.81 13.72 -13.61
N ASP A 130 7.21 14.54 -12.64
CA ASP A 130 8.47 15.30 -12.70
C ASP A 130 9.54 14.57 -11.88
N GLY A 131 10.32 13.73 -12.57
CA GLY A 131 11.37 12.91 -11.97
C GLY A 131 12.49 13.72 -11.29
N ARG A 132 12.68 14.99 -11.65
CA ARG A 132 13.71 15.86 -11.03
C ARG A 132 13.38 16.18 -9.57
N TYR A 133 12.11 16.14 -9.19
CA TYR A 133 11.62 16.48 -7.86
C TYR A 133 10.87 15.33 -7.19
N SER A 134 10.85 14.14 -7.80
CA SER A 134 10.03 12.99 -7.36
C SER A 134 8.57 13.39 -7.11
N ARG A 135 7.99 14.16 -8.04
CA ARG A 135 6.68 14.81 -7.86
C ARG A 135 5.68 14.37 -8.92
N ALA A 136 4.51 13.93 -8.47
CA ALA A 136 3.33 13.73 -9.32
C ALA A 136 2.43 14.97 -9.27
N VAL A 137 1.90 15.39 -10.42
CA VAL A 137 1.03 16.57 -10.56
C VAL A 137 -0.22 16.15 -11.36
N SER A 138 -1.40 16.60 -10.95
CA SER A 138 -2.59 16.50 -11.79
C SER A 138 -2.38 17.29 -13.09
N GLN A 139 -2.95 16.80 -14.18
CA GLN A 139 -3.01 17.58 -15.43
C GLN A 139 -3.77 18.89 -15.24
#